data_AF-A0A3C0Z1A4-F1
#
_entry.id   AF-A0A3C0Z1A4-F1
#
_cell.length_a   1.000
_cell.length_b   1.000
_cell.length_c   1.000
_cell.angle_alpha   90.00
_cell.angle_beta   90.00
_cell.angle_gamma   90.00
#
_symmetry.space_group_name_H-M   'P 1'
#
loop_
_entity.id
_entity.type
_entity.pdbx_description
1 polymer ?
#
loop_
_entity_poly.entity_id
_entity_poly.type
_entity_poly.pdbx_seq_one_letter_code
_entity_poly.pdbx_strand_id
1 'polypeptide(L)'
;MSAFLYMGIGMMPKQMKMNLFLLLGTMMVQDKRMAYVAGAMMHGVMSIAFGLAHVALYTAFGLESALVIWGVLFGLAHWLISGMGLSMMPTMHPAIRRGELQAPGAFAMSLPTMTATGFFMLHVMFGILVGAFYTALA
;
A
#
# COMPACT_ATOMS: atom_id res chain seq x y z
N MET A 1 6.39 5.01 1.45
CA MET A 1 5.10 5.72 1.39
C MET A 1 4.38 5.85 2.73
N SER A 2 4.68 4.99 3.72
CA SER A 2 4.01 5.01 5.02
C SER A 2 4.09 6.35 5.76
N ALA A 3 5.21 7.09 5.66
CA ALA A 3 5.32 8.41 6.28
C ALA A 3 4.21 9.37 5.84
N PHE A 4 3.91 9.45 4.54
CA PHE A 4 2.82 10.27 4.00
C PHE A 4 1.45 9.79 4.47
N LEU A 5 1.23 8.48 4.53
CA LEU A 5 -0.01 7.90 5.07
C LEU A 5 -0.23 8.34 6.52
N TYR A 6 0.77 8.16 7.39
CA TYR A 6 0.64 8.45 8.82
C TYR A 6 0.59 9.96 9.10
N MET A 7 1.27 10.78 8.30
CA MET A 7 1.07 12.23 8.31
C MET A 7 -0.39 12.59 7.98
N GLY A 8 -0.96 12.01 6.93
CA GLY A 8 -2.36 12.23 6.56
C GLY A 8 -3.35 11.77 7.63
N ILE A 9 -3.12 10.61 8.25
CA ILE A 9 -3.91 10.14 9.41
C ILE A 9 -3.82 11.14 10.57
N GLY A 10 -2.64 11.68 10.87
CA GLY A 10 -2.45 12.67 11.92
C GLY A 10 -3.18 14.00 11.65
N MET A 11 -3.20 14.45 10.39
CA MET A 11 -3.86 15.69 9.97
C MET A 11 -5.38 15.56 9.83
N MET A 12 -5.87 14.40 9.37
CA MET A 12 -7.29 14.17 9.07
C MET A 12 -7.80 12.84 9.65
N PRO A 13 -7.75 12.63 10.97
CA PRO A 13 -8.02 11.32 11.59
C PRO A 13 -9.46 10.80 11.38
N LYS A 14 -10.42 11.70 11.14
CA LYS A 14 -11.82 11.31 10.85
C LYS A 14 -12.01 10.80 9.42
N GLN A 15 -11.12 11.18 8.50
CA GLN A 15 -11.23 10.95 7.06
C GLN A 15 -10.22 9.91 6.56
N MET A 16 -9.06 9.80 7.22
CA MET A 16 -8.04 8.80 6.95
C MET A 16 -8.03 7.76 8.06
N LYS A 17 -8.86 6.71 7.90
CA LYS A 17 -9.13 5.73 8.97
C LYS A 17 -8.33 4.45 8.87
N MET A 18 -7.82 4.10 7.69
CA MET A 18 -7.11 2.84 7.50
C MET A 18 -5.70 2.92 8.09
N ASN A 19 -5.50 2.23 9.21
CA ASN A 19 -4.18 2.08 9.80
C ASN A 19 -3.48 0.83 9.21
N LEU A 20 -2.56 1.08 8.27
CA LEU A 20 -1.92 0.01 7.49
C LEU A 20 -1.08 -0.93 8.35
N PHE A 21 -0.33 -0.42 9.33
CA PHE A 21 0.48 -1.26 10.19
C PHE A 21 -0.37 -2.14 11.10
N LEU A 22 -1.49 -1.62 11.64
CA LEU A 22 -2.42 -2.48 12.38
C LEU A 22 -3.09 -3.50 11.48
N LEU A 23 -3.53 -3.11 10.28
CA LEU A 23 -4.15 -4.03 9.32
C LEU A 23 -3.19 -5.18 8.99
N LEU A 24 -1.95 -4.91 8.60
CA LEU A 24 -1.01 -5.97 8.26
C LEU A 24 -0.53 -6.75 9.49
N GLY A 25 -0.26 -6.07 10.59
CA GLY A 25 0.28 -6.68 11.80
C GLY A 25 -0.69 -7.65 12.48
N THR A 26 -1.98 -7.29 12.53
CA THR A 26 -3.00 -8.12 13.18
C THR A 26 -3.41 -9.36 12.37
N MET A 27 -2.82 -9.54 11.18
CA MET A 27 -2.82 -10.85 10.51
C MET A 27 -1.84 -11.84 11.15
N MET A 28 -0.79 -11.35 11.82
CA MET A 28 0.29 -12.18 12.35
C MET A 28 0.25 -12.30 13.89
N VAL A 29 -0.05 -11.19 14.57
CA VAL A 29 0.05 -11.10 16.03
C VAL A 29 -1.14 -10.36 16.63
N GLN A 30 -1.58 -10.77 17.81
CA GLN A 30 -2.74 -10.16 18.49
C GLN A 30 -2.36 -8.97 19.38
N ASP A 31 -1.15 -8.98 19.96
CA ASP A 31 -0.69 -7.84 20.75
C ASP A 31 -0.60 -6.59 19.88
N LYS A 32 -1.23 -5.50 20.32
CA LYS A 32 -1.37 -4.28 19.53
C LYS A 32 -0.03 -3.60 19.24
N ARG A 33 0.90 -3.59 20.21
CA ARG A 33 2.22 -2.96 20.02
C ARG A 33 3.04 -3.76 19.03
N MET A 34 3.02 -5.09 19.15
CA MET A 34 3.67 -5.99 18.22
C MET A 34 3.03 -6.00 16.85
N ALA A 35 1.72 -5.81 16.75
CA ALA A 35 1.04 -5.65 15.46
C ALA A 35 1.58 -4.42 14.72
N TYR A 36 1.77 -3.27 15.38
CA TYR A 36 2.38 -2.12 14.72
C TYR A 36 3.78 -2.43 14.17
N VAL A 37 4.63 -3.10 14.93
CA VAL A 37 5.99 -3.46 14.50
C VAL A 37 5.93 -4.48 13.36
N ALA A 38 5.17 -5.56 13.52
CA ALA A 38 5.02 -6.60 12.51
C ALA A 38 4.45 -6.05 11.19
N GLY A 39 3.43 -5.20 11.26
CA GLY A 39 2.84 -4.57 10.10
C GLY A 39 3.77 -3.57 9.43
N ALA A 40 4.55 -2.80 10.19
CA ALA A 40 5.57 -1.90 9.64
C ALA A 40 6.68 -2.69 8.92
N MET A 41 7.16 -3.78 9.52
CA MET A 41 8.15 -4.66 8.91
C MET A 41 7.61 -5.33 7.64
N MET A 42 6.40 -5.92 7.71
CA MET A 42 5.75 -6.53 6.56
C MET A 42 5.59 -5.52 5.43
N HIS A 43 5.07 -4.33 5.72
CA HIS A 43 4.94 -3.28 4.72
C HIS A 43 6.30 -2.87 4.13
N GLY A 44 7.33 -2.75 4.95
CA GLY A 44 8.70 -2.42 4.50
C GLY A 44 9.25 -3.46 3.53
N VAL A 45 9.19 -4.74 3.90
CA VAL A 45 9.64 -5.86 3.06
C VAL A 45 8.85 -5.91 1.75
N MET A 46 7.52 -5.80 1.81
CA MET A 46 6.68 -5.79 0.61
C MET A 46 6.98 -4.58 -0.28
N SER A 47 7.27 -3.40 0.31
CA SER A 47 7.65 -2.20 -0.46
C SER A 47 8.94 -2.43 -1.24
N ILE A 48 9.93 -3.11 -0.64
CA ILE A 48 11.18 -3.48 -1.32
C ILE A 48 10.88 -4.47 -2.44
N ALA A 49 10.12 -5.53 -2.14
CA ALA A 49 9.78 -6.57 -3.12
C ALA A 49 9.04 -6.00 -4.34
N PHE A 50 8.02 -5.16 -4.14
CA PHE A 50 7.29 -4.52 -5.23
C PHE A 50 8.13 -3.49 -5.99
N GLY A 51 9.02 -2.77 -5.30
CA GLY A 51 9.96 -1.85 -5.98
C GLY A 51 10.91 -2.61 -6.91
N LEU A 52 11.47 -3.72 -6.44
CA LEU A 52 12.29 -4.60 -7.26
C LEU A 52 11.50 -5.23 -8.41
N ALA A 53 10.23 -5.59 -8.20
CA ALA A 53 9.37 -6.09 -9.26
C ALA A 53 9.16 -5.04 -10.38
N HIS A 54 8.94 -3.77 -10.04
CA HIS A 54 8.86 -2.69 -11.03
C HIS A 54 10.16 -2.57 -11.84
N VAL A 55 11.32 -2.60 -11.17
CA VAL A 55 12.63 -2.56 -11.84
C VAL A 55 12.81 -3.77 -12.75
N ALA A 56 12.49 -4.97 -12.27
CA ALA A 56 12.56 -6.17 -13.07
C ALA A 56 11.66 -6.09 -14.31
N LEU A 57 10.49 -5.46 -14.22
CA LEU A 57 9.62 -5.22 -15.37
C LEU A 57 10.25 -4.22 -16.35
N TYR A 58 10.88 -3.14 -15.88
CA TYR A 58 11.62 -2.22 -16.77
C TYR A 58 12.70 -2.98 -17.56
N THR A 59 13.51 -3.78 -16.87
CA THR A 59 14.58 -4.56 -17.50
C THR A 59 14.03 -5.63 -18.45
N ALA A 60 13.01 -6.38 -18.03
CA ALA A 60 12.46 -7.49 -18.81
C ALA A 60 11.81 -7.04 -20.13
N PHE A 61 11.26 -5.82 -20.17
CA PHE A 61 10.62 -5.25 -21.36
C PHE A 61 11.53 -4.26 -22.12
N GLY A 62 12.79 -4.08 -21.71
CA GLY A 62 13.70 -3.13 -22.36
C GLY A 62 13.21 -1.68 -22.28
N LEU A 63 12.56 -1.32 -21.18
CA LEU A 63 12.09 0.05 -20.95
C LEU A 63 13.27 0.88 -20.45
N GLU A 64 13.77 1.80 -21.29
CA GLU A 64 14.95 2.62 -20.99
C GLU A 64 14.63 4.12 -20.88
N SER A 65 13.46 4.55 -21.34
CA SER A 65 13.05 5.96 -21.35
C SER A 65 11.66 6.14 -20.76
N ALA A 66 11.34 7.37 -20.36
CA ALA A 66 10.05 7.73 -19.77
C ALA A 66 9.66 6.86 -18.56
N LEU A 67 10.63 6.39 -17.78
CA LEU A 67 10.41 5.45 -16.67
C LEU A 67 9.50 6.00 -15.57
N VAL A 68 9.43 7.32 -15.41
CA VAL A 68 8.47 7.97 -14.51
C VAL A 68 7.02 7.76 -15.01
N ILE A 69 6.79 7.86 -16.32
CA ILE A 69 5.47 7.64 -16.93
C ILE A 69 5.10 6.15 -16.83
N TRP A 70 6.05 5.24 -17.11
CA TRP A 70 5.85 3.81 -16.86
C TRP A 70 5.58 3.53 -15.38
N GLY A 71 6.23 4.26 -14.48
CA GLY A 71 5.99 4.24 -13.05
C GLY A 71 4.55 4.55 -12.67
N VAL A 72 3.90 5.51 -13.35
CA VAL A 72 2.45 5.77 -13.17
C VAL A 72 1.65 4.53 -13.51
N LEU A 73 1.89 3.92 -14.67
CA LEU A 73 1.16 2.73 -15.12
C LEU A 73 1.35 1.54 -14.19
N PHE A 74 2.58 1.28 -13.73
CA PHE A 74 2.85 0.20 -12.78
C PHE A 74 2.28 0.51 -11.40
N GLY A 75 2.30 1.76 -10.96
CA GLY A 75 1.61 2.20 -9.74
C GLY A 75 0.09 1.98 -9.81
N LEU A 76 -0.53 2.25 -10.96
CA LEU A 76 -1.94 1.95 -11.22
C LEU A 76 -2.22 0.44 -11.19
N ALA A 77 -1.36 -0.37 -11.82
CA ALA A 77 -1.49 -1.82 -11.79
C ALA A 77 -1.35 -2.38 -10.36
N HIS A 78 -0.39 -1.86 -9.60
CA HIS A 78 -0.20 -2.23 -8.19
C HIS A 78 -1.43 -1.83 -7.36
N TRP A 79 -1.96 -0.61 -7.52
CA TRP A 79 -3.21 -0.19 -6.88
C TRP A 79 -4.38 -1.10 -7.23
N LEU A 80 -4.50 -1.53 -8.49
CA LEU A 80 -5.56 -2.42 -8.93
C LEU A 80 -5.49 -3.76 -8.18
N ILE A 81 -4.31 -4.37 -8.15
CA ILE A 81 -4.06 -5.65 -7.49
C ILE A 81 -4.29 -5.54 -5.97
N SER A 82 -3.73 -4.52 -5.32
CA SER A 82 -3.88 -4.33 -3.88
C SER A 82 -5.33 -3.99 -3.51
N GLY A 83 -6.02 -3.19 -4.32
CA GLY A 83 -7.42 -2.83 -4.15
C GLY A 83 -8.36 -4.03 -4.27
N MET A 84 -8.10 -4.94 -5.21
CA MET A 84 -8.78 -6.24 -5.28
C MET A 84 -8.43 -7.11 -4.06
N GLY A 85 -7.16 -7.15 -3.63
CA GLY A 85 -6.74 -7.89 -2.44
C GLY A 85 -7.46 -7.44 -1.17
N LEU A 86 -7.75 -6.15 -1.01
CA LEU A 86 -8.52 -5.63 0.12
C LEU A 86 -9.95 -6.21 0.19
N SER A 87 -10.54 -6.61 -0.93
CA SER A 87 -11.88 -7.22 -0.96
C SER A 87 -11.93 -8.59 -0.25
N MET A 88 -10.79 -9.28 -0.18
CA MET A 88 -10.67 -10.60 0.44
C MET A 88 -10.41 -10.53 1.96
N MET A 89 -10.20 -9.33 2.51
CA MET A 89 -9.87 -9.17 3.94
C MET A 89 -10.92 -9.76 4.90
N PRO A 90 -12.24 -9.66 4.66
CA PRO A 90 -13.23 -10.28 5.54
C PRO A 90 -13.11 -11.80 5.68
N THR A 91 -12.52 -12.51 4.70
CA THR A 91 -12.35 -13.97 4.76
C THR A 91 -11.00 -14.38 5.33
N MET A 92 -9.95 -13.60 5.05
CA MET A 92 -8.57 -13.97 5.40
C MET A 92 -8.07 -13.35 6.71
N HIS A 93 -8.62 -12.20 7.12
CA HIS A 93 -8.02 -11.39 8.19
C HIS A 93 -8.65 -11.70 9.56
N PRO A 94 -7.89 -12.23 10.55
CA PRO A 94 -8.43 -12.66 11.84
C PRO A 94 -9.13 -11.55 12.64
N ALA A 95 -8.51 -10.37 12.79
CA ALA A 95 -9.09 -9.28 13.57
C ALA A 95 -10.38 -8.69 12.94
N ILE A 96 -10.45 -8.61 11.60
CA ILE A 96 -11.67 -8.21 10.89
C ILE A 96 -12.79 -9.22 11.13
N ARG A 97 -12.49 -10.52 11.07
CA ARG A 97 -13.47 -11.59 11.35
C ARG A 97 -14.02 -11.57 12.77
N ARG A 98 -13.22 -11.12 13.74
CA ARG A 98 -13.65 -10.93 15.14
C ARG A 98 -14.37 -9.60 15.38
N GLY A 99 -14.46 -8.72 14.37
CA GLY A 99 -15.08 -7.40 14.50
C GLY A 99 -14.20 -6.36 15.20
N GLU A 100 -12.91 -6.64 15.41
CA GLU A 100 -11.96 -5.73 16.08
C GLU A 100 -11.46 -4.62 15.15
N LEU A 101 -11.45 -4.89 13.83
CA LEU A 101 -11.09 -3.93 12.79
C LEU A 101 -12.21 -3.83 11.74
N GLN A 102 -12.46 -2.61 11.27
CA GLN A 102 -13.37 -2.37 10.15
C GLN A 102 -12.75 -2.92 8.85
N ALA A 103 -13.52 -3.72 8.11
CA ALA A 103 -13.11 -4.16 6.79
C ALA A 103 -12.95 -2.97 5.83
N PRO A 104 -11.82 -2.83 5.11
CA PRO A 104 -11.62 -1.72 4.18
C PRO A 104 -12.58 -1.74 2.98
N GLY A 105 -13.02 -2.93 2.58
CA GLY A 105 -13.74 -3.13 1.31
C GLY A 105 -12.81 -3.06 0.10
N ALA A 106 -13.32 -3.42 -1.08
CA ALA A 106 -12.58 -3.29 -2.32
C ALA A 106 -12.13 -1.84 -2.51
N PHE A 107 -10.85 -1.64 -2.85
CA PHE A 107 -10.26 -0.30 -3.05
C PHE A 107 -10.41 0.65 -1.85
N ALA A 108 -10.57 0.12 -0.63
CA ALA A 108 -10.86 0.87 0.60
C ALA A 108 -12.19 1.66 0.58
N MET A 109 -13.14 1.29 -0.27
CA MET A 109 -14.39 2.02 -0.49
C MET A 109 -15.42 1.89 0.64
N SER A 110 -15.21 0.99 1.62
CA SER A 110 -16.03 0.93 2.84
C SER A 110 -15.58 1.94 3.91
N LEU A 111 -14.53 2.72 3.62
CA LEU A 111 -13.97 3.76 4.48
C LEU A 111 -14.27 5.15 3.88
N PRO A 112 -14.04 6.26 4.61
CA PRO A 112 -14.28 7.60 4.07
C PRO A 112 -13.47 7.85 2.79
N THR A 113 -14.01 8.68 1.89
CA THR A 113 -13.45 8.92 0.55
C THR A 113 -11.97 9.28 0.56
N MET A 114 -11.51 10.08 1.52
CA MET A 114 -10.09 10.44 1.62
C MET A 114 -9.17 9.25 1.91
N THR A 115 -9.66 8.20 2.58
CA THR A 115 -8.91 6.95 2.75
C THR A 115 -8.74 6.24 1.41
N ALA A 116 -9.80 6.12 0.61
CA ALA A 116 -9.74 5.51 -0.72
C ALA A 116 -8.87 6.32 -1.69
N THR A 117 -9.02 7.65 -1.70
CA THR A 117 -8.17 8.55 -2.50
C THR A 117 -6.71 8.48 -2.05
N GLY A 118 -6.45 8.50 -0.74
CA GLY A 118 -5.10 8.36 -0.20
C GLY A 118 -4.47 7.03 -0.60
N PHE A 119 -5.23 5.93 -0.50
CA PHE A 119 -4.79 4.62 -0.96
C PHE A 119 -4.40 4.63 -2.44
N PHE A 120 -5.24 5.18 -3.31
CA PHE A 120 -4.94 5.35 -4.73
C PHE A 120 -3.68 6.19 -4.98
N MET A 121 -3.63 7.41 -4.45
CA MET A 121 -2.55 8.35 -4.70
C MET A 121 -1.20 7.83 -4.21
N LEU A 122 -1.16 7.14 -3.07
CA LEU A 122 0.08 6.58 -2.53
C LEU A 122 0.65 5.46 -3.40
N HIS A 123 -0.18 4.66 -4.08
CA HIS A 123 0.30 3.61 -4.99
C HIS A 123 0.81 4.18 -6.31
N VAL A 124 0.12 5.17 -6.87
CA VAL A 124 0.61 5.89 -8.07
C VAL A 124 1.92 6.60 -7.76
N MET A 125 1.99 7.31 -6.63
CA MET A 125 3.20 7.99 -6.18
C MET A 125 4.35 7.01 -5.92
N PHE A 126 4.07 5.83 -5.37
CA PHE A 126 5.08 4.77 -5.23
C PHE A 126 5.71 4.42 -6.59
N GLY A 127 4.89 4.16 -7.61
CA GLY A 127 5.38 3.82 -8.94
C GLY A 127 6.20 4.95 -9.60
N ILE A 128 5.73 6.19 -9.49
CA ILE A 128 6.47 7.39 -9.92
C ILE A 128 7.85 7.44 -9.28
N LEU A 129 7.92 7.27 -7.96
CA LEU A 129 9.18 7.33 -7.23
C LEU A 129 10.13 6.20 -7.61
N VAL A 130 9.63 4.99 -7.80
CA VAL A 130 10.48 3.88 -8.28
C VAL A 130 11.05 4.18 -9.66
N GLY A 131 10.24 4.67 -10.61
CA GLY A 131 10.71 5.08 -11.93
C GLY A 131 11.74 6.21 -11.87
N ALA A 132 11.49 7.22 -11.04
CA ALA A 132 12.41 8.35 -10.85
C ALA A 132 13.75 7.93 -10.24
N PHE A 133 13.71 7.13 -9.16
CA PHE A 133 14.92 6.64 -8.51
C PHE A 133 15.70 5.68 -9.40
N TYR A 134 15.03 4.80 -10.14
CA TYR A 134 15.72 3.92 -11.09
C TYR A 134 16.40 4.72 -12.19
N THR A 135 15.73 5.74 -12.76
CA THR A 135 16.34 6.66 -13.74
C THR A 135 17.56 7.39 -13.18
N ALA A 136 17.54 7.78 -11.89
CA ALA A 136 18.63 8.53 -11.27
C ALA A 136 19.83 7.67 -10.86
N LEU A 137 19.66 6.34 -10.79
CA LEU A 137 20.66 5.39 -10.29
C LEU A 137 21.19 4.41 -11.36
N ALA A 138 20.53 4.33 -12.51
CA ALA A 138 20.93 3.53 -13.67
C ALA A 138 21.84 4.33 -14.61
#